data_AF-A0A2N1P796-F1
#
_entry.id   AF-A0A2N1P796-F1
#
_cell.length_a   1.000
_cell.length_b   1.000
_cell.length_c   1.000
_cell.angle_alpha   90.00
_cell.angle_beta   90.00
_cell.angle_gamma   90.00
#
_symmetry.space_group_name_H-M   'P 1'
#
loop_
_entity.id
_entity.type
_entity.pdbx_description
1 polymer ?
#
loop_
_entity_poly.entity_id
_entity_poly.type
_entity_poly.pdbx_seq_one_letter_code
_entity_poly.pdbx_strand_id
1 'polypeptide(L)' 'MADQPVGCARPTVKVGSKAPDFEAPAYHKGKFTSVKLSDYMGKWLLICFYPGDFTFV' A
#
# COMPACT_ATOMS: atom_id res chain seq x y z
N MET A 1 8.22 25.65 28.29
CA MET A 1 6.87 25.42 27.75
C MET A 1 7.07 24.62 26.48
N ALA A 2 6.69 23.34 26.47
CA ALA A 2 7.14 22.35 25.50
C ALA A 2 6.66 22.64 24.07
N ASP A 3 7.60 22.58 23.12
CA ASP A 3 7.40 22.56 21.67
C ASP A 3 6.50 21.36 21.30
N GLN A 4 5.37 21.62 20.64
CA GLN A 4 4.47 20.57 20.14
C GLN A 4 5.11 19.93 18.90
N PRO A 5 5.14 18.60 18.74
CA PRO A 5 5.76 17.99 17.58
C PRO A 5 4.92 18.32 16.34
N VAL A 6 5.58 18.78 15.28
CA VAL A 6 5.03 18.93 13.94
C VAL A 6 4.18 17.70 13.59
N GLY A 7 2.88 17.90 13.42
CA GLY A 7 1.94 16.84 13.10
C GLY A 7 2.29 16.21 11.76
N CYS A 8 2.95 15.07 11.76
CA CYS A 8 3.17 14.27 10.56
C CYS A 8 1.80 13.76 10.09
N ALA A 9 1.23 14.43 9.10
CA ALA A 9 -0.08 14.09 8.56
C ALA A 9 -0.04 12.64 8.05
N ARG A 10 -0.84 11.76 8.65
CA ARG A 10 -0.94 10.37 8.18
C ARG A 10 -1.51 10.39 6.76
N PRO A 11 -0.81 9.83 5.77
CA PRO A 11 -1.33 9.78 4.42
C PRO A 11 -2.67 9.03 4.44
N THR A 12 -3.73 9.74 4.10
CA THR A 12 -5.11 9.21 4.07
C THR A 12 -5.47 8.94 2.63
N VAL A 13 -5.96 7.74 2.32
CA VAL A 13 -6.45 7.41 0.98
C VAL A 13 -7.74 8.21 0.72
N LYS A 14 -7.77 8.98 -0.36
CA LYS A 14 -8.90 9.83 -0.75
C LYS A 14 -9.17 9.71 -2.24
N VAL A 15 -10.43 9.65 -2.62
CA VAL A 15 -10.86 9.62 -4.04
C VAL A 15 -10.41 10.91 -4.73
N GLY A 16 -9.91 10.79 -5.97
CA GLY A 16 -9.40 11.92 -6.76
C GLY A 16 -7.98 12.37 -6.40
N SER A 17 -7.43 11.91 -5.26
CA SER A 17 -6.03 12.09 -4.92
C SER A 17 -5.17 10.97 -5.52
N LYS A 18 -3.86 11.25 -5.69
CA LYS A 18 -2.91 10.19 -5.99
C LYS A 18 -2.90 9.16 -4.86
N ALA A 19 -2.89 7.88 -5.24
CA ALA A 19 -2.72 6.80 -4.27
C ALA A 19 -1.35 6.94 -3.58
N PRO A 20 -1.26 6.66 -2.26
CA PRO A 20 0.01 6.61 -1.55
C PRO A 20 0.93 5.58 -2.19
N ASP A 21 2.20 5.93 -2.36
CA ASP A 21 3.19 5.00 -2.87
C ASP A 21 3.43 3.86 -1.87
N PHE A 22 3.75 2.69 -2.38
CA PHE A 22 4.11 1.54 -1.57
C PHE A 22 5.08 0.64 -2.31
N GLU A 23 5.89 -0.07 -1.53
CA GLU A 23 6.70 -1.21 -1.95
C GLU A 23 6.43 -2.35 -0.98
N ALA A 24 6.16 -3.54 -1.52
CA ALA A 24 5.89 -4.72 -0.71
C ALA A 24 6.52 -5.98 -1.31
N PRO A 25 6.92 -6.95 -0.48
CA PRO A 25 7.25 -8.28 -0.97
C PRO A 25 5.99 -8.96 -1.52
N ALA A 26 6.13 -9.68 -2.62
CA ALA A 26 5.05 -10.42 -3.25
C ALA A 26 5.55 -11.78 -3.74
N TYR A 27 4.63 -12.74 -3.85
CA TYR A 27 4.89 -14.01 -4.50
C TYR A 27 4.14 -14.04 -5.84
N HIS A 28 4.88 -14.12 -6.95
CA HIS A 28 4.31 -14.07 -8.29
C HIS A 28 5.03 -15.07 -9.20
N LYS A 29 4.25 -15.90 -9.92
CA LYS A 29 4.76 -16.94 -10.85
C LYS A 29 5.81 -17.86 -10.22
N GLY A 30 5.57 -18.30 -8.99
CA GLY A 30 6.45 -19.25 -8.28
C GLY A 30 7.70 -18.62 -7.67
N LYS A 31 7.82 -17.28 -7.64
CA LYS A 31 9.02 -16.58 -7.16
C LYS A 31 8.65 -15.45 -6.20
N PHE A 32 9.51 -15.21 -5.22
CA PHE A 32 9.50 -14.00 -4.42
C PHE A 32 10.03 -12.83 -5.24
N THR A 33 9.31 -11.72 -5.22
CA THR A 33 9.66 -10.46 -5.90
C THR A 33 9.31 -9.28 -5.00
N SER A 34 9.85 -8.10 -5.30
CA SER A 34 9.32 -6.84 -4.80
C SER A 34 8.29 -6.30 -5.80
N VAL A 35 7.25 -5.62 -5.31
CA VAL A 35 6.25 -4.94 -6.13
C VAL A 35 6.10 -3.50 -5.68
N LYS A 36 6.14 -2.55 -6.63
CA LYS A 36 5.92 -1.13 -6.37
C LYS A 36 4.66 -0.65 -7.06
N LEU A 37 3.98 0.34 -6.48
CA LEU A 37 2.85 0.99 -7.16
C LEU A 37 3.28 1.60 -8.50
N SER A 38 4.49 2.16 -8.55
CA SER A 38 5.05 2.79 -9.75
C SER A 38 5.26 1.83 -10.93
N ASP A 39 5.40 0.51 -10.69
CA ASP A 39 5.53 -0.50 -11.75
C ASP A 39 4.25 -0.63 -12.61
N TYR A 40 3.12 -0.11 -12.13
CA TYR A 40 1.80 -0.21 -12.77
C TYR A 40 1.27 1.12 -13.31
N MET A 41 2.12 2.15 -13.42
CA MET A 41 1.70 3.44 -13.98
C MET A 41 1.11 3.28 -15.39
N GLY A 42 0.00 3.97 -15.64
CA GLY A 42 -0.74 3.89 -16.91
C GLY A 42 -1.66 2.67 -17.05
N LYS A 43 -1.75 1.82 -16.03
CA LYS A 43 -2.70 0.70 -15.97
C LYS A 43 -3.74 0.94 -14.86
N TRP A 44 -4.94 0.40 -15.05
CA TRP A 44 -5.91 0.29 -13.96
C TRP A 44 -5.44 -0.78 -12.98
N LEU A 45 -5.50 -0.48 -11.68
CA LEU A 45 -5.06 -1.36 -10.60
C LEU A 45 -6.18 -1.55 -9.58
N LEU A 46 -6.42 -2.79 -9.18
CA LEU A 46 -7.31 -3.17 -8.08
C LEU A 46 -6.45 -3.75 -6.95
N ILE A 47 -6.55 -3.17 -5.75
CA ILE A 47 -5.85 -3.65 -4.55
C ILE A 47 -6.90 -4.17 -3.56
N CYS A 48 -6.80 -5.44 -3.19
CA CYS A 48 -7.69 -6.08 -2.24
C CYS A 48 -6.91 -6.42 -0.96
N PHE A 49 -7.37 -5.91 0.17
CA PHE A 49 -6.85 -6.29 1.49
C PHE A 49 -7.71 -7.43 2.04
N TYR A 50 -7.07 -8.49 2.50
CA TYR A 50 -7.73 -9.60 3.17
C TYR A 50 -6.96 -9.96 4.45
N PRO A 51 -7.64 -10.46 5.50
CA PRO A 51 -7.06 -10.54 6.84
C PRO A 51 -6.00 -11.63 7.02
N GLY A 52 -6.03 -12.70 6.22
CA GLY A 52 -5.01 -13.74 6.28
C GLY A 52 -5.37 -14.99 5.47
N ASP A 53 -4.36 -15.81 5.19
CA ASP A 53 -4.51 -17.12 4.58
C ASP A 53 -4.91 -18.17 5.63
N PHE A 54 -5.75 -19.16 5.26
CA PHE A 54 -6.16 -20.28 6.12
C PHE A 54 -6.73 -19.89 7.50
N THR A 55 -7.64 -18.91 7.52
CA THR A 55 -8.38 -18.58 8.73
C THR A 55 -9.42 -19.64 9.07
N PHE A 56 -9.73 -19.83 10.36
CA PHE A 56 -10.80 -20.72 10.81
C PHE A 56 -12.17 -20.17 10.38
N VAL A 57 -13.05 -21.05 9.88
CA VAL A 57 -14.46 -20.77 9.56
C VAL A 57 -15.39 -21.26 10.64
#